data_AF-A0A060YZI7-F1
#
_entry.id   AF-A0A060YZI7-F1
#
_cell.length_a   1.000
_cell.length_b   1.000
_cell.length_c   1.000
_cell.angle_alpha   90.00
_cell.angle_beta   90.00
_cell.angle_gamma   90.00
#
_symmetry.space_group_name_H-M   'P 1'
#
loop_
_entity.id
_entity.type
_entity.pdbx_description
1 polymer ?
#
loop_
_entity_poly.entity_id
_entity_poly.type
_entity_poly.pdbx_seq_one_letter_code
_entity_poly.pdbx_strand_id
1 'polypeptide(L)'
;MGRDATIVVRKVKFTYNGTFSCQVKNPPDVHGNAGEVKLTVVTTASFSEMIMLAAAIGGAIVLMVIFLVIIMSIRRCREKRREEEGAEELPRRQRKDPTVW
;
A
#
# COMPACT_ATOMS: atom_id res chain seq x y z
N MET A 1 -27.54 13.00 -23.81
CA MET A 1 -26.28 12.26 -23.50
C MET A 1 -25.49 12.13 -24.79
N GLY A 2 -24.29 12.70 -24.86
CA GLY A 2 -23.43 12.64 -26.06
C GLY A 2 -22.90 14.00 -26.46
N ARG A 3 -21.83 14.48 -25.79
CA ARG A 3 -21.03 15.63 -26.24
C ARG A 3 -19.54 15.50 -25.89
N ASP A 4 -19.03 14.27 -25.71
CA ASP A 4 -17.60 14.06 -25.44
C ASP A 4 -16.92 13.48 -26.68
N ALA A 5 -15.90 14.17 -27.17
CA ALA A 5 -14.99 13.67 -28.19
C ALA A 5 -13.76 13.10 -27.48
N THR A 6 -13.52 11.79 -27.62
CA THR A 6 -12.36 11.12 -27.01
C THR A 6 -11.55 10.40 -28.07
N ILE A 7 -10.23 10.55 -28.02
CA ILE A 7 -9.28 9.89 -28.92
C ILE A 7 -8.34 9.04 -28.06
N VAL A 8 -8.09 7.80 -28.50
CA VAL A 8 -7.15 6.88 -27.84
C VAL A 8 -5.94 6.67 -28.73
N VAL A 9 -4.77 7.08 -28.27
CA VAL A 9 -3.50 6.90 -28.98
C VAL A 9 -2.82 5.62 -28.48
N ARG A 10 -2.63 4.65 -29.38
CA ARG A 10 -1.93 3.39 -29.08
C ARG A 10 -0.50 3.43 -29.58
N LYS A 11 0.39 2.64 -28.97
CA LYS A 11 1.82 2.54 -29.34
C LYS A 11 2.48 3.93 -29.38
N VAL A 12 2.36 4.67 -28.27
CA VAL A 12 2.93 6.01 -28.11
C VAL A 12 4.44 6.00 -28.33
N LYS A 13 4.97 7.02 -29.02
CA LYS A 13 6.40 7.22 -29.28
C LYS A 13 6.84 8.53 -28.64
N PHE A 14 8.12 8.64 -28.26
CA PHE A 14 8.67 9.89 -27.71
C PHE A 14 8.51 11.09 -28.65
N THR A 15 8.45 10.85 -29.97
CA THR A 15 8.20 11.88 -30.98
C THR A 15 6.80 12.50 -30.91
N TYR A 16 5.87 11.91 -30.14
CA TYR A 16 4.53 12.46 -29.94
C TYR A 16 4.45 13.47 -28.78
N ASN A 17 5.59 13.78 -28.14
CA ASN A 17 5.69 14.86 -27.16
C ASN A 17 5.24 16.19 -27.77
N GLY A 18 4.28 16.86 -27.13
CA GLY A 18 3.80 18.15 -27.62
C GLY A 18 2.45 18.58 -27.03
N THR A 19 1.96 19.72 -27.50
CA THR A 19 0.63 20.24 -27.16
C THR A 19 -0.31 20.03 -28.33
N PHE A 20 -1.41 19.33 -28.08
CA PHE A 20 -2.44 18.99 -29.04
C PHE A 20 -3.63 19.93 -28.87
N SER A 21 -4.22 20.36 -29.98
CA SER A 21 -5.41 21.21 -29.98
C SER A 21 -6.64 20.40 -30.44
N CYS A 22 -7.74 20.54 -29.71
CA CYS A 22 -9.03 19.91 -30.00
C CYS A 22 -10.05 20.98 -30.36
N GLN A 23 -10.65 20.88 -31.54
CA GLN A 23 -11.70 21.79 -32.01
C GLN A 23 -12.93 21.00 -32.44
N VAL A 24 -14.08 21.40 -31.92
CA VAL A 24 -15.39 20.87 -32.33
C VAL A 24 -16.10 21.96 -33.11
N LYS A 25 -16.30 21.74 -34.41
CA LYS A 25 -16.98 22.70 -35.30
C LYS A 25 -18.38 22.19 -35.60
N ASN A 26 -19.38 22.74 -34.91
CA ASN A 26 -20.79 22.45 -35.16
C ASN A 26 -21.42 23.65 -35.87
N PRO A 27 -21.73 23.62 -37.17
CA PRO A 27 -22.40 24.75 -37.84
C PRO A 27 -23.76 25.05 -37.18
N PRO A 28 -24.16 26.32 -36.97
CA PRO A 28 -23.51 27.58 -37.33
C PRO A 28 -22.40 28.06 -36.36
N ASP A 29 -22.17 27.37 -35.25
CA ASP A 29 -21.22 27.70 -34.18
C ASP A 29 -19.78 27.23 -34.50
N VAL A 30 -19.25 27.66 -35.64
CA VAL A 30 -17.89 27.29 -36.10
C VAL A 30 -16.77 27.98 -35.32
N HIS A 31 -17.10 28.99 -34.50
CA HIS A 31 -16.16 29.84 -33.76
C HIS A 31 -15.93 29.38 -32.30
N GLY A 32 -16.14 28.09 -32.00
CA GLY A 32 -15.88 27.54 -30.66
C GLY A 32 -14.40 27.61 -30.26
N ASN A 33 -14.13 27.75 -28.96
CA ASN A 33 -12.77 27.72 -28.43
C ASN A 33 -12.11 26.35 -28.65
N ALA A 34 -10.83 26.37 -28.99
CA ALA A 34 -10.02 25.17 -29.04
C ALA A 34 -9.59 24.77 -27.62
N GLY A 35 -9.77 23.49 -27.27
CA GLY A 35 -9.14 22.92 -26.08
C GLY A 35 -7.68 22.56 -26.36
N GLU A 36 -6.82 22.67 -25.37
CA GLU A 36 -5.41 22.25 -25.48
C GLU A 36 -5.09 21.12 -24.51
N VAL A 37 -4.28 20.15 -24.95
CA VAL A 37 -3.85 19.00 -24.18
C VAL A 37 -2.34 18.84 -24.35
N LYS A 38 -1.58 18.95 -23.25
CA LYS A 38 -0.14 18.70 -23.26
C LYS A 38 0.14 17.22 -23.02
N LEU A 39 0.66 16.54 -24.05
CA LEU A 39 1.09 15.14 -23.96
C LEU A 39 2.59 15.09 -23.69
N THR A 40 2.96 14.49 -22.57
CA THR A 40 4.36 14.18 -22.23
C THR A 40 4.54 12.67 -22.12
N VAL A 41 5.35 12.11 -23.01
CA VAL A 41 5.75 10.72 -23.10
C VAL A 41 7.06 10.57 -22.33
N VAL A 42 6.99 9.80 -21.25
CA VAL A 42 8.10 9.47 -20.35
C VAL A 42 8.42 7.98 -20.45
N THR A 43 9.65 7.60 -20.11
CA THR A 43 10.09 6.19 -20.07
C THR A 43 9.37 5.38 -19.01
N THR A 44 9.17 5.98 -17.84
CA THR A 44 8.46 5.39 -16.70
C THR A 44 7.42 6.38 -16.24
N ALA A 45 6.18 5.91 -16.05
CA ALA A 45 5.16 6.75 -15.44
C ALA A 45 5.66 7.20 -14.07
N SER A 46 5.73 8.51 -13.85
CA SER A 46 5.96 9.02 -12.51
C SER A 46 4.73 8.68 -11.68
N PHE A 47 4.92 7.97 -10.58
CA PHE A 47 3.84 7.82 -9.61
C PHE A 47 3.53 9.20 -9.04
N SER A 48 2.24 9.53 -8.91
CA SER A 48 1.83 10.76 -8.25
C SER A 48 2.50 10.84 -6.88
N GLU A 49 3.02 12.02 -6.52
CA GLU A 49 3.63 12.27 -5.21
C GLU A 49 2.71 11.81 -4.08
N MET A 50 1.39 11.94 -4.27
CA MET A 50 0.36 11.48 -3.36
C MET A 50 0.37 9.96 -3.16
N ILE A 51 0.61 9.19 -4.22
CA ILE A 51 0.70 7.71 -4.15
C ILE A 51 1.98 7.31 -3.41
N MET A 52 3.10 7.98 -3.70
CA MET A 52 4.36 7.74 -3.02
C MET A 52 4.25 8.01 -1.51
N LEU A 53 3.65 9.15 -1.14
CA LEU A 53 3.41 9.52 0.25
C LEU A 53 2.48 8.52 0.96
N ALA A 54 1.37 8.13 0.31
CA ALA A 54 0.44 7.16 0.86
C ALA A 54 1.10 5.80 1.09
N ALA A 55 1.93 5.34 0.16
CA ALA A 55 2.67 4.09 0.28
C ALA A 55 3.68 4.13 1.44
N ALA A 56 4.39 5.25 1.61
CA ALA A 56 5.34 5.42 2.71
C ALA A 56 4.64 5.39 4.08
N ILE A 57 3.55 6.14 4.24
CA ILE A 57 2.78 6.20 5.49
C ILE A 57 2.15 4.84 5.78
N GLY A 58 1.51 4.21 4.78
CA GLY A 58 0.91 2.90 4.92
C GLY A 58 1.94 1.84 5.30
N GLY A 59 3.11 1.85 4.64
CA GLY A 59 4.21 0.95 4.96
C GLY A 59 4.72 1.12 6.39
N ALA A 60 4.92 2.35 6.86
CA ALA A 60 5.36 2.62 8.21
C ALA A 60 4.37 2.11 9.27
N ILE A 61 3.07 2.35 9.07
CA ILE A 61 2.02 1.88 9.99
C ILE A 61 2.00 0.34 10.05
N VAL A 62 2.05 -0.32 8.89
CA VAL A 62 2.06 -1.80 8.81
C VAL A 62 3.29 -2.37 9.52
N LEU A 63 4.47 -1.80 9.29
CA LEU A 63 5.71 -2.23 9.95
C LEU A 63 5.63 -2.06 11.47
N MET A 64 5.09 -0.92 11.94
CA MET A 64 4.89 -0.67 13.37
C MET A 64 3.95 -1.68 14.01
N VAL A 65 2.83 -2.00 13.36
CA VAL A 65 1.88 -3.00 13.86
C VAL A 65 2.51 -4.39 13.91
N ILE A 66 3.23 -4.81 12.87
CA ILE A 66 3.94 -6.09 12.84
C ILE A 66 4.95 -6.18 13.98
N PHE A 67 5.73 -5.11 14.21
CA PHE A 67 6.70 -5.05 15.29
C PHE A 67 6.05 -5.21 16.66
N LEU A 68 4.92 -4.54 16.91
CA LEU A 68 4.15 -4.68 18.15
C LEU A 68 3.62 -6.10 18.33
N VAL A 69 3.09 -6.73 17.27
CA VAL A 69 2.60 -8.12 17.32
C VAL A 69 3.73 -9.09 17.66
N ILE A 70 4.91 -8.92 17.07
CA ILE A 70 6.09 -9.75 17.38
C ILE A 70 6.47 -9.59 18.86
N ILE A 71 6.57 -8.35 19.36
CA ILE A 71 6.89 -8.09 20.77
C ILE A 71 5.86 -8.73 21.70
N MET A 72 4.57 -8.52 21.44
CA MET A 72 3.50 -9.09 22.27
C MET A 72 3.53 -10.63 22.25
N SER A 73 3.80 -11.22 21.09
CA SER A 73 3.91 -12.68 20.94
C SER A 73 5.08 -13.22 21.77
N ILE A 74 6.24 -12.57 21.71
CA ILE A 74 7.41 -12.95 22.53
C ILE A 74 7.09 -12.82 24.02
N ARG A 75 6.48 -11.70 24.46
CA ARG A 75 6.14 -11.48 25.88
C ARG A 75 5.18 -12.56 26.38
N ARG A 76 4.13 -12.88 25.62
CA ARG A 76 3.19 -13.96 25.96
C ARG A 76 3.86 -15.34 25.98
N CYS A 77 4.75 -15.63 25.03
CA CYS A 77 5.49 -16.89 25.04
C CYS A 77 6.38 -17.02 26.29
N ARG A 78 7.03 -15.92 26.71
CA ARG A 78 7.87 -15.91 27.91
C ARG A 78 7.04 -16.06 29.19
N GLU A 79 5.89 -15.40 29.28
CA GLU A 79 4.96 -15.53 30.39
C GLU A 79 4.44 -16.97 30.51
N LYS A 80 3.98 -17.55 29.40
CA LYS A 80 3.52 -18.94 29.37
C LYS A 80 4.59 -19.95 29.79
N ARG A 81 5.84 -19.79 29.33
CA ARG A 81 6.95 -20.65 29.80
C ARG A 81 7.18 -20.54 31.31
N ARG A 82 7.04 -19.35 31.87
CA ARG A 82 7.22 -19.12 33.32
C ARG A 82 6.13 -19.80 34.15
N GLU A 83 4.90 -19.83 33.62
CA GLU A 83 3.79 -20.58 34.23
C GLU A 83 4.00 -22.10 34.12
N GLU A 84 4.47 -22.60 32.98
CA GLU A 84 4.78 -24.02 32.77
C GLU A 84 5.93 -24.50 33.68
N GLU A 85 7.03 -23.72 33.79
CA GLU A 85 8.16 -24.04 34.68
C GLU A 85 7.76 -24.03 36.17
N GLY A 86 6.95 -23.05 36.60
CA GLY A 86 6.43 -22.99 37.97
C GLY A 86 5.43 -24.12 38.28
N ALA A 87 4.66 -24.56 37.29
CA ALA A 87 3.74 -25.68 37.41
C ALA A 87 4.45 -27.05 37.40
N GLU A 88 5.61 -27.20 36.77
CA GLU A 88 6.45 -28.43 36.82
C GLU A 88 7.29 -28.56 38.11
N GLU A 89 7.63 -27.45 38.78
CA GLU A 89 8.32 -27.50 40.08
C GLU A 89 7.43 -28.02 41.23
N LEU A 90 6.13 -27.70 41.22
CA LEU A 90 5.14 -28.18 42.19
C LEU A 90 4.97 -29.72 42.26
N PRO A 91 4.89 -30.50 41.15
CA PRO A 91 4.79 -31.96 41.19
C PRO A 91 6.12 -32.65 41.55
N ARG A 92 7.28 -32.02 41.32
CA ARG A 92 8.60 -32.56 41.69
C ARG A 92 8.85 -32.57 43.20
N ARG A 93 8.31 -31.58 43.95
CA ARG A 93 8.37 -31.54 45.43
C ARG A 93 7.49 -32.63 46.06
N GLN A 94 6.27 -32.82 45.54
CA GLN A 94 5.34 -33.83 46.06
C GLN A 94 5.79 -35.28 45.82
N ARG A 95 6.53 -35.57 44.74
CA ARG A 95 7.03 -36.93 44.44
C ARG A 95 8.29 -37.34 45.22
N LYS A 96 8.99 -36.40 45.88
CA LYS A 96 10.25 -36.68 46.58
C LYS A 96 10.10 -37.13 48.03
N ASP A 97 8.88 -37.25 48.55
CA ASP A 97 8.63 -37.86 49.87
C ASP A 97 7.98 -39.25 49.75
N PRO A 98 8.69 -40.30 49.31
CA PRO A 98 8.42 -41.63 49.80
C PRO A 98 9.08 -41.76 51.18
N THR A 99 8.24 -41.67 52.19
CA THR A 99 8.37 -42.32 53.50
C THR A 99 9.32 -43.51 53.48
N VAL A 100 10.43 -43.43 54.23
CA VAL A 100 11.13 -44.62 54.70
C VAL A 100 11.61 -44.37 56.13
N TRP A 101 11.06 -45.19 57.01
CA TRP A 101 11.39 -45.38 58.42
C TRP A 101 12.79 -45.95 58.63
#